data_AF-A0A7Y4WUE8-F1
#
_entry.id   AF-A0A7Y4WUE8-F1
#
_cell.length_a   1.000
_cell.length_b   1.000
_cell.length_c   1.000
_cell.angle_alpha   90.00
_cell.angle_beta   90.00
_cell.angle_gamma   90.00
#
_symmetry.space_group_name_H-M   'P 1'
#
loop_
_entity.id
_entity.type
_entity.pdbx_description
1 polymer ?
#
loop_
_entity_poly.entity_id
_entity_poly.type
_entity_poly.pdbx_seq_one_letter_code
_entity_poly.pdbx_strand_id
1 'polypeptide(L)'
;MANSRQQEQEVDTGRTSEQRRAQSREQGRDQGLDQAADQARDQSGTQGGEQRRKHDQAPAVDGGSGQPTGDRAQGRQQLVDALNEDLAREYQAIIAYVIYSQVLRGAEYMSIAGELEVHAAEELKHAIAIAKQIDYLGGTPTATPLPVRVLEDPRAMLRADLDNEVATIRAYRQRVRECDALEEYAMAEEIREILRQEQEHAIDLATALGEDVPAI
;
A
#
# COMPACT_ATOMS: atom_id res chain seq x y z
N MET A 1 -43.95 63.89 -29.16
CA MET A 1 -45.04 63.09 -28.58
C MET A 1 -44.68 61.61 -28.70
N ALA A 2 -44.81 60.86 -27.59
CA ALA A 2 -44.88 59.39 -27.44
C ALA A 2 -43.65 58.50 -27.73
N ASN A 3 -42.82 58.32 -26.69
CA ASN A 3 -42.59 57.09 -25.90
C ASN A 3 -42.55 55.71 -26.61
N SER A 4 -41.40 55.02 -26.53
CA SER A 4 -41.35 53.56 -26.36
C SER A 4 -40.05 53.12 -25.68
N ARG A 5 -40.21 52.56 -24.48
CA ARG A 5 -39.17 51.94 -23.63
C ARG A 5 -38.69 50.63 -24.29
N GLN A 6 -37.38 50.44 -24.38
CA GLN A 6 -36.79 49.12 -24.55
C GLN A 6 -36.22 48.66 -23.20
N GLN A 7 -36.72 47.53 -22.73
CA GLN A 7 -36.18 46.74 -21.61
C GLN A 7 -34.97 45.97 -22.11
N GLU A 8 -33.86 46.04 -21.37
CA GLU A 8 -32.76 45.09 -21.49
C GLU A 8 -33.24 43.74 -20.93
N GLN A 9 -33.29 42.72 -21.79
CA GLN A 9 -33.44 41.33 -21.37
C GLN A 9 -32.05 40.69 -21.34
N GLU A 10 -31.58 40.38 -20.14
CA GLU A 10 -30.45 39.48 -19.92
C GLU A 10 -30.76 38.09 -20.50
N VAL A 11 -29.85 37.58 -21.32
CA VAL A 11 -29.92 36.24 -21.91
C VAL A 11 -29.40 35.24 -20.86
N ASP A 12 -30.32 34.60 -20.12
CA ASP A 12 -30.03 33.43 -19.27
C ASP A 12 -29.73 32.23 -20.18
N THR A 13 -28.45 31.97 -20.45
CA THR A 13 -28.01 30.78 -21.19
C THR A 13 -28.16 29.53 -20.32
N GLY A 14 -29.37 28.96 -20.34
CA GLY A 14 -29.61 27.52 -20.46
C GLY A 14 -28.78 26.57 -19.60
N ARG A 15 -28.84 26.68 -18.25
CA ARG A 15 -28.51 25.53 -17.39
C ARG A 15 -29.72 24.62 -17.22
N THR A 16 -29.53 23.33 -17.48
CA THR A 16 -30.56 22.29 -17.32
C THR A 16 -30.94 22.14 -15.84
N SER A 17 -32.13 21.58 -15.58
CA SER A 17 -32.64 21.32 -14.23
C SER A 17 -31.72 20.40 -13.40
N GLU A 18 -30.96 19.53 -14.05
CA GLU A 18 -29.91 18.70 -13.43
C GLU A 18 -28.69 19.52 -13.01
N GLN A 19 -28.23 20.47 -13.84
CA GLN A 19 -27.11 21.33 -13.50
C GLN A 19 -27.42 22.27 -12.32
N ARG A 20 -28.67 22.74 -12.20
CA ARG A 20 -29.10 23.52 -11.02
C ARG A 20 -29.16 22.66 -9.75
N ARG A 21 -29.53 21.37 -9.86
CA ARG A 21 -29.56 20.43 -8.72
C ARG A 21 -28.16 20.01 -8.25
N ALA A 22 -27.20 19.88 -9.17
CA ALA A 22 -25.80 19.58 -8.83
C ALA A 22 -25.15 20.73 -8.04
N GLN A 23 -25.34 21.98 -8.50
CA GLN A 23 -24.79 23.16 -7.81
C GLN A 23 -25.36 23.37 -6.39
N SER A 24 -26.67 23.14 -6.19
CA SER A 24 -27.26 23.21 -4.84
C SER A 24 -26.79 22.10 -3.89
N ARG A 25 -26.42 20.91 -4.42
CA ARG A 25 -25.86 19.83 -3.59
C ARG A 25 -24.41 20.07 -3.19
N GLU A 26 -23.65 20.74 -4.06
CA GLU A 26 -22.25 21.09 -3.82
C GLU A 26 -22.13 22.23 -2.80
N GLN A 27 -22.96 23.28 -2.92
CA GLN A 27 -23.03 24.38 -1.94
C GLN A 27 -23.54 23.95 -0.55
N GLY A 28 -24.39 22.91 -0.48
CA GLY A 28 -24.86 22.36 0.80
C GLY A 28 -23.85 21.47 1.53
N ARG A 29 -22.86 20.90 0.82
CA ARG A 29 -21.80 20.08 1.43
C ARG A 29 -20.72 20.92 2.09
N ASP A 30 -20.40 22.08 1.51
CA ASP A 30 -19.36 22.98 2.04
C ASP A 30 -19.82 23.66 3.35
N GLN A 31 -21.09 24.02 3.45
CA GLN A 31 -21.67 24.61 4.67
C GLN A 31 -21.84 23.61 5.83
N GLY A 32 -21.89 22.31 5.53
CA GLY A 32 -22.05 21.26 6.56
C GLY A 32 -20.75 20.86 7.26
N LEU A 33 -19.59 21.14 6.65
CA LEU A 33 -18.28 20.78 7.21
C LEU A 33 -17.76 21.84 8.20
N ASP A 34 -18.05 23.12 7.96
CA ASP A 34 -17.65 24.21 8.88
C ASP A 34 -18.41 24.17 10.22
N GLN A 35 -19.67 23.70 10.23
CA GLN A 35 -20.45 23.62 11.48
C GLN A 35 -20.06 22.42 12.37
N ALA A 36 -19.45 21.37 11.80
CA ALA A 36 -19.00 20.20 12.56
C ALA A 36 -17.66 20.43 13.29
N ALA A 37 -16.81 21.33 12.79
CA ALA A 37 -15.51 21.63 13.40
C ALA A 37 -15.62 22.52 14.66
N ASP A 38 -16.67 23.33 14.77
CA ASP A 38 -16.83 24.29 15.88
C ASP A 38 -17.43 23.63 17.15
N GLN A 39 -18.17 22.52 16.99
CA GLN A 39 -18.80 21.81 18.12
C GLN A 39 -17.86 20.84 18.85
N ALA A 40 -16.68 20.55 18.30
CA ALA A 40 -15.72 19.61 18.89
C ALA A 40 -14.70 20.27 19.85
N ARG A 41 -14.74 21.60 20.03
CA ARG A 41 -13.78 22.36 20.86
C ARG A 41 -14.26 22.70 22.27
N ASP A 42 -15.50 22.39 22.63
CA ASP A 42 -16.13 22.88 23.87
C ASP A 42 -16.30 21.82 24.99
N GLN A 43 -15.70 20.62 24.86
CA GLN A 43 -15.82 19.56 25.87
C GLN A 43 -14.47 18.95 26.28
N SER A 44 -13.57 19.76 26.82
CA SER A 44 -12.49 19.25 27.67
C SER A 44 -12.02 20.31 28.66
N GLY A 45 -12.91 20.70 29.56
CA GLY A 45 -12.60 21.54 30.71
C GLY A 45 -12.94 20.81 32.01
N THR A 46 -11.95 20.16 32.62
CA THR A 46 -12.00 19.87 34.06
C THR A 46 -10.61 19.83 34.68
N GLN A 47 -10.47 20.65 35.72
CA GLN A 47 -9.30 20.89 36.56
C GLN A 47 -8.99 19.69 37.48
N GLY A 48 -7.71 19.51 37.83
CA GLY A 48 -7.35 18.62 38.93
C GLY A 48 -5.86 18.46 39.21
N GLY A 49 -5.30 19.32 40.07
CA GLY A 49 -4.36 18.91 41.12
C GLY A 49 -2.85 18.85 40.79
N GLU A 50 -2.15 19.96 41.05
CA GLU A 50 -0.73 19.95 41.39
C GLU A 50 -0.50 19.15 42.70
N GLN A 51 0.19 18.01 42.60
CA GLN A 51 0.93 17.44 43.73
C GLN A 51 2.31 16.98 43.28
N ARG A 52 3.31 17.80 43.62
CA ARG A 52 4.74 17.49 43.50
C ARG A 52 5.06 16.25 44.34
N ARG A 53 5.35 15.12 43.69
CA ARG A 53 6.10 14.01 44.32
C ARG A 53 7.57 14.19 44.01
N LYS A 54 8.36 14.48 45.04
CA LYS A 54 9.82 14.33 45.03
C LYS A 54 10.09 12.83 44.92
N HIS A 55 10.60 12.37 43.78
CA HIS A 55 11.18 11.03 43.63
C HIS A 55 12.69 11.15 43.74
N ASP A 56 13.24 10.28 44.57
CA ASP A 56 14.64 10.15 44.90
C ASP A 56 15.51 9.88 43.67
N GLN A 57 16.69 10.51 43.64
CA GLN A 57 17.75 10.23 42.68
C GLN A 57 18.30 8.82 42.92
N ALA A 58 18.03 7.92 41.99
CA ALA A 58 18.80 6.70 41.82
C ALA A 58 20.14 7.02 41.11
N PRO A 59 21.25 6.34 41.45
CA PRO A 59 22.55 6.63 40.86
C PRO A 59 22.60 6.17 39.40
N ALA A 60 23.36 6.93 38.60
CA ALA A 60 23.62 6.67 37.19
C ALA A 60 24.25 5.28 37.00
N VAL A 61 23.55 4.42 36.25
CA VAL A 61 24.15 3.26 35.60
C VAL A 61 24.75 3.70 34.28
N ASP A 62 26.03 3.41 34.14
CA ASP A 62 26.92 3.70 33.01
C ASP A 62 26.38 3.14 31.68
N GLY A 63 25.72 3.98 30.89
CA GLY A 63 26.39 4.63 29.76
C GLY A 63 26.86 3.79 28.58
N GLY A 64 26.46 2.53 28.44
CA GLY A 64 26.73 1.74 27.22
C GLY A 64 25.68 1.93 26.12
N SER A 65 25.41 3.16 25.66
CA SER A 65 24.61 3.36 24.45
C SER A 65 25.44 2.92 23.24
N GLY A 66 25.39 1.63 22.92
CA GLY A 66 26.04 1.07 21.73
C GLY A 66 25.41 1.68 20.49
N GLN A 67 25.98 2.79 20.01
CA GLN A 67 25.69 3.26 18.66
C GLN A 67 26.07 2.12 17.70
N PRO A 68 25.20 1.74 16.75
CA PRO A 68 25.55 0.74 15.76
C PRO A 68 26.86 1.17 15.09
N THR A 69 27.79 0.24 14.93
CA THR A 69 29.01 0.47 14.14
C THR A 69 28.59 1.02 12.77
N GLY A 70 29.36 1.95 12.20
CA GLY A 70 28.99 2.64 10.95
C GLY A 70 28.54 1.69 9.84
N ASP A 71 29.18 0.53 9.73
CA ASP A 71 28.87 -0.52 8.77
C ASP A 71 27.47 -1.14 8.98
N ARG A 72 27.05 -1.37 10.24
CA ARG A 72 25.72 -1.93 10.54
C ARG A 72 24.61 -0.92 10.24
N ALA A 73 24.83 0.36 10.55
CA ALA A 73 23.88 1.41 10.23
C ALA A 73 23.70 1.56 8.71
N GLN A 74 24.80 1.49 7.95
CA GLN A 74 24.75 1.51 6.49
C GLN A 74 24.02 0.28 5.92
N GLY A 75 24.28 -0.91 6.46
CA GLY A 75 23.59 -2.13 6.03
C GLY A 75 22.08 -2.09 6.30
N ARG A 76 21.65 -1.56 7.45
CA ARG A 76 20.22 -1.35 7.74
C ARG A 76 19.56 -0.38 6.78
N GLN A 77 20.25 0.69 6.37
CA GLN A 77 19.72 1.61 5.37
C GLN A 77 19.58 0.94 4.00
N GLN A 78 20.56 0.13 3.59
CA GLN A 78 20.47 -0.65 2.34
C GLN A 78 19.31 -1.65 2.38
N LEU A 79 19.07 -2.28 3.53
CA LEU A 79 17.92 -3.17 3.73
C LEU A 79 16.59 -2.41 3.62
N VAL A 80 16.49 -1.18 4.16
CA VAL A 80 15.32 -0.32 3.97
C VAL A 80 15.06 -0.03 2.48
N ASP A 81 16.10 0.28 1.72
CA ASP A 81 15.97 0.57 0.29
C ASP A 81 15.48 -0.67 -0.46
N ALA A 82 16.06 -1.84 -0.16
CA ALA A 82 15.68 -3.11 -0.77
C ALA A 82 14.24 -3.53 -0.42
N LEU A 83 13.83 -3.39 0.84
CA LEU A 83 12.45 -3.68 1.27
C LEU A 83 11.43 -2.75 0.61
N ASN A 84 11.82 -1.50 0.29
CA ASN A 84 10.96 -0.61 -0.49
C ASN A 84 10.79 -1.07 -1.94
N GLU A 85 11.82 -1.69 -2.53
CA GLU A 85 11.66 -2.34 -3.84
C GLU A 85 10.77 -3.58 -3.76
N ASP A 86 10.86 -4.37 -2.67
CA ASP A 86 9.96 -5.49 -2.41
C ASP A 86 8.51 -4.99 -2.27
N LEU A 87 8.27 -3.97 -1.45
CA LEU A 87 6.93 -3.39 -1.29
C LEU A 87 6.33 -2.86 -2.60
N ALA A 88 7.16 -2.33 -3.51
CA ALA A 88 6.70 -1.92 -4.84
C ALA A 88 6.30 -3.12 -5.72
N ARG A 89 6.95 -4.28 -5.56
CA ARG A 89 6.55 -5.56 -6.20
C ARG A 89 5.22 -6.05 -5.63
N GLU A 90 5.04 -6.02 -4.31
CA GLU A 90 3.78 -6.40 -3.68
C GLU A 90 2.60 -5.60 -4.23
N TYR A 91 2.73 -4.28 -4.31
CA TYR A 91 1.66 -3.45 -4.90
C TYR A 91 1.42 -3.73 -6.38
N GLN A 92 2.47 -4.06 -7.15
CA GLN A 92 2.31 -4.47 -8.54
C GLN A 92 1.51 -5.78 -8.63
N ALA A 93 1.85 -6.78 -7.81
CA ALA A 93 1.19 -8.07 -7.78
C ALA A 93 -0.29 -7.94 -7.38
N ILE A 94 -0.61 -7.17 -6.32
CA ILE A 94 -1.99 -6.84 -5.93
C ILE A 94 -2.78 -6.28 -7.13
N ILE A 95 -2.24 -5.27 -7.81
CA ILE A 95 -2.94 -4.62 -8.92
C ILE A 95 -3.07 -5.59 -10.11
N ALA A 96 -2.01 -6.34 -10.43
CA ALA A 96 -2.01 -7.30 -11.54
C ALA A 96 -3.04 -8.41 -11.31
N TYR A 97 -3.02 -9.06 -10.15
CA TYR A 97 -3.95 -10.14 -9.81
C TYR A 97 -5.40 -9.68 -9.77
N VAL A 98 -5.68 -8.49 -9.23
CA VAL A 98 -7.03 -7.90 -9.29
C VAL A 98 -7.46 -7.67 -10.73
N ILE A 99 -6.60 -7.17 -11.62
CA ILE A 99 -7.01 -6.95 -13.01
C ILE A 99 -7.19 -8.29 -13.72
N TYR A 100 -6.20 -9.18 -13.65
CA TYR A 100 -6.17 -10.40 -14.44
C TYR A 100 -7.25 -11.39 -14.02
N SER A 101 -7.53 -11.55 -12.73
CA SER A 101 -8.66 -12.36 -12.24
C SER A 101 -10.00 -11.98 -12.90
N GLN A 102 -10.19 -10.70 -13.22
CA GLN A 102 -11.45 -10.21 -13.78
C GLN A 102 -11.50 -10.21 -15.31
N VAL A 103 -10.34 -10.13 -15.98
CA VAL A 103 -10.30 -10.02 -17.44
C VAL A 103 -9.95 -11.32 -18.15
N LEU A 104 -9.50 -12.35 -17.44
CA LEU A 104 -9.31 -13.70 -18.00
C LEU A 104 -10.65 -14.25 -18.53
N ARG A 105 -10.64 -14.76 -19.77
CA ARG A 105 -11.83 -15.29 -20.45
C ARG A 105 -11.59 -16.72 -20.91
N GLY A 106 -12.57 -17.60 -20.66
CA GLY A 106 -12.52 -19.01 -21.03
C GLY A 106 -12.76 -19.88 -19.80
N ALA A 107 -13.52 -20.97 -19.97
CA ALA A 107 -13.87 -21.87 -18.87
C ALA A 107 -12.62 -22.50 -18.23
N GLU A 108 -11.58 -22.71 -19.04
CA GLU A 108 -10.28 -23.23 -18.63
C GLU A 108 -9.54 -22.32 -17.64
N TYR A 109 -9.81 -21.01 -17.64
CA TYR A 109 -9.12 -20.05 -16.76
C TYR A 109 -9.89 -19.75 -15.47
N MET A 110 -11.12 -20.24 -15.31
CA MET A 110 -11.95 -19.85 -14.16
C MET A 110 -11.41 -20.35 -12.82
N SER A 111 -10.67 -21.46 -12.82
CA SER A 111 -9.97 -21.94 -11.62
C SER A 111 -8.85 -21.01 -11.22
N ILE A 112 -7.93 -20.69 -12.15
CA ILE A 112 -6.80 -19.80 -11.86
C ILE A 112 -7.27 -18.39 -11.57
N ALA A 113 -8.31 -17.88 -12.24
CA ALA A 113 -8.88 -16.57 -11.95
C ALA A 113 -9.34 -16.44 -10.49
N GLY A 114 -9.94 -17.51 -9.92
CA GLY A 114 -10.30 -17.55 -8.50
C GLY A 114 -9.08 -17.57 -7.58
N GLU A 115 -8.01 -18.29 -7.94
CA GLU A 115 -6.77 -18.27 -7.15
C GLU A 115 -6.05 -16.92 -7.21
N LEU A 116 -6.07 -16.19 -8.34
CA LEU A 116 -5.50 -14.85 -8.39
C LEU A 116 -6.22 -13.88 -7.42
N GLU A 117 -7.51 -14.07 -7.14
CA GLU A 117 -8.19 -13.27 -6.09
C GLU A 117 -7.66 -13.60 -4.68
N VAL A 118 -7.31 -14.87 -4.44
CA VAL A 118 -6.69 -15.31 -3.18
C VAL A 118 -5.29 -14.73 -3.07
N HIS A 119 -4.46 -14.88 -4.11
CA HIS A 119 -3.10 -14.33 -4.15
C HIS A 119 -3.13 -12.81 -3.91
N ALA A 120 -4.02 -12.06 -4.57
CA ALA A 120 -4.15 -10.61 -4.33
C ALA A 120 -4.40 -10.25 -2.86
N ALA A 121 -5.15 -11.07 -2.12
CA ALA A 121 -5.39 -10.87 -0.69
C ALA A 121 -4.18 -11.26 0.17
N GLU A 122 -3.36 -12.20 -0.29
CA GLU A 122 -2.10 -12.59 0.33
C GLU A 122 -1.02 -11.52 0.10
N GLU A 123 -0.88 -10.99 -1.11
CA GLU A 123 0.04 -9.89 -1.40
C GLU A 123 -0.26 -8.63 -0.59
N LEU A 124 -1.54 -8.36 -0.28
CA LEU A 124 -1.88 -7.28 0.64
C LEU A 124 -1.35 -7.55 2.06
N LYS A 125 -1.36 -8.80 2.52
CA LYS A 125 -0.79 -9.15 3.82
C LYS A 125 0.74 -9.04 3.77
N HIS A 126 1.37 -9.47 2.68
CA HIS A 126 2.81 -9.33 2.45
C HIS A 126 3.21 -7.85 2.49
N ALA A 127 2.53 -6.99 1.71
CA ALA A 127 2.75 -5.54 1.70
C ALA A 127 2.64 -4.92 3.11
N ILE A 128 1.65 -5.32 3.90
CA ILE A 128 1.49 -4.86 5.29
C ILE A 128 2.66 -5.33 6.15
N ALA A 129 3.11 -6.57 6.01
CA ALA A 129 4.24 -7.11 6.75
C ALA A 129 5.54 -6.36 6.40
N ILE A 130 5.84 -6.19 5.11
CA ILE A 130 7.02 -5.46 4.62
C ILE A 130 7.01 -3.99 5.08
N ALA A 131 5.88 -3.29 4.97
CA ALA A 131 5.77 -1.90 5.41
C ALA A 131 6.07 -1.73 6.91
N LYS A 132 5.65 -2.69 7.76
CA LYS A 132 5.99 -2.69 9.19
C LYS A 132 7.50 -2.87 9.41
N GLN A 133 8.16 -3.71 8.61
CA GLN A 133 9.61 -3.90 8.73
C GLN A 133 10.37 -2.64 8.29
N ILE A 134 9.93 -1.96 7.24
CA ILE A 134 10.51 -0.68 6.80
C ILE A 134 10.41 0.36 7.93
N ASP A 135 9.23 0.51 8.54
CA ASP A 135 9.00 1.44 9.66
C ASP A 135 9.87 1.07 10.89
N TYR A 136 9.94 -0.22 11.24
CA TYR A 136 10.81 -0.73 12.31
C TYR A 136 12.29 -0.37 12.10
N LEU A 137 12.75 -0.37 10.85
CA LEU A 137 14.11 0.02 10.51
C LEU A 137 14.34 1.53 10.54
N GLY A 138 13.27 2.33 10.69
CA GLY A 138 13.29 3.80 10.65
C GLY A 138 13.12 4.39 9.26
N GLY A 139 12.73 3.58 8.27
CA GLY A 139 12.44 4.00 6.90
C GLY A 139 11.01 4.50 6.71
N THR A 140 10.73 5.06 5.53
CA THR A 140 9.36 5.39 5.11
C THR A 140 8.93 4.44 4.00
N PRO A 141 7.81 3.69 4.16
CA PRO A 141 7.31 2.82 3.12
C PRO A 141 6.94 3.60 1.84
N THR A 142 7.32 3.07 0.70
CA THR A 142 6.92 3.58 -0.61
C THR A 142 5.41 3.45 -0.78
N ALA A 143 4.82 4.36 -1.56
CA ALA A 143 3.43 4.28 -2.01
C ALA A 143 3.33 3.98 -3.51
N THR A 144 4.46 3.75 -4.19
CA THR A 144 4.51 3.62 -5.65
C THR A 144 4.69 2.15 -6.05
N PRO A 145 3.76 1.56 -6.81
CA PRO A 145 3.91 0.21 -7.34
C PRO A 145 4.90 0.15 -8.50
N LEU A 146 5.46 -1.03 -8.76
CA LEU A 146 6.03 -1.32 -10.07
C LEU A 146 4.92 -1.35 -11.16
N PRO A 147 5.25 -1.08 -12.43
CA PRO A 147 4.25 -0.97 -13.49
C PRO A 147 3.60 -2.32 -13.83
N VAL A 148 2.28 -2.34 -13.97
CA VAL A 148 1.52 -3.53 -14.37
C VAL A 148 1.42 -3.61 -15.90
N ARG A 149 1.58 -4.82 -16.45
CA ARG A 149 1.52 -5.05 -17.91
C ARG A 149 0.06 -5.31 -18.33
N VAL A 150 -0.58 -4.34 -18.97
CA VAL A 150 -1.92 -4.54 -19.54
C VAL A 150 -1.80 -5.32 -20.86
N LEU A 151 -2.26 -6.56 -20.86
CA LEU A 151 -2.21 -7.48 -22.00
C LEU A 151 -3.64 -7.87 -22.42
N GLU A 152 -3.81 -8.45 -23.62
CA GLU A 152 -5.11 -8.98 -24.07
C GLU A 152 -5.17 -10.52 -24.04
N ASP A 153 -4.03 -11.18 -24.21
CA ASP A 153 -3.94 -12.65 -24.23
C ASP A 153 -3.87 -13.22 -22.80
N PRO A 154 -4.83 -14.11 -22.41
CA PRO A 154 -4.83 -14.77 -21.11
C PRO A 154 -3.53 -15.47 -20.74
N ARG A 155 -2.89 -16.17 -21.69
CA ARG A 155 -1.62 -16.86 -21.42
C ARG A 155 -0.49 -15.87 -21.20
N ALA A 156 -0.47 -14.76 -21.95
CA ALA A 156 0.51 -13.69 -21.75
C ALA A 156 0.36 -12.99 -20.39
N MET A 157 -0.87 -12.83 -19.89
CA MET A 157 -1.14 -12.30 -18.53
C MET A 157 -0.55 -13.23 -17.46
N LEU A 158 -0.91 -14.51 -17.49
CA LEU A 158 -0.40 -15.50 -16.52
C LEU A 158 1.12 -15.65 -16.60
N ARG A 159 1.70 -15.55 -17.81
CA ARG A 159 3.16 -15.49 -17.97
C ARG A 159 3.75 -14.27 -17.28
N ALA A 160 3.14 -13.10 -17.43
CA ALA A 160 3.63 -11.88 -16.83
C ALA A 160 3.64 -11.97 -15.29
N ASP A 161 2.60 -12.56 -14.69
CA ASP A 161 2.58 -12.82 -13.25
C ASP A 161 3.66 -13.82 -12.84
N LEU A 162 3.81 -14.94 -13.57
CA LEU A 162 4.86 -15.92 -13.25
C LEU A 162 6.27 -15.32 -13.33
N ASP A 163 6.52 -14.45 -14.32
CA ASP A 163 7.79 -13.75 -14.45
C ASP A 163 8.02 -12.78 -13.26
N ASN A 164 6.95 -12.13 -12.77
CA ASN A 164 7.01 -11.29 -11.58
C ASN A 164 7.32 -12.13 -10.35
N GLU A 165 6.63 -13.26 -10.15
CA GLU A 165 6.87 -14.16 -9.01
C GLU A 165 8.29 -14.68 -8.95
N VAL A 166 8.84 -15.11 -10.08
CA VAL A 166 10.25 -15.54 -10.18
C VAL A 166 11.21 -14.42 -9.77
N ALA A 167 10.90 -13.17 -10.12
CA ALA A 167 11.70 -12.02 -9.70
C ALA A 167 11.56 -11.73 -8.20
N THR A 168 10.34 -11.79 -7.66
CA THR A 168 10.02 -11.61 -6.24
C THR A 168 10.71 -12.67 -5.37
N ILE A 169 10.59 -13.96 -5.71
CA ILE A 169 11.26 -15.06 -5.00
C ILE A 169 12.78 -14.86 -4.96
N ARG A 170 13.39 -14.43 -6.07
CA ARG A 170 14.84 -14.14 -6.10
C ARG A 170 15.20 -12.99 -5.15
N ALA A 171 14.38 -11.93 -5.13
CA ALA A 171 14.57 -10.80 -4.23
C ALA A 171 14.44 -11.23 -2.77
N TYR A 172 13.41 -12.01 -2.41
CA TYR A 172 13.23 -12.47 -1.03
C TYR A 172 14.32 -13.43 -0.56
N ARG A 173 14.82 -14.33 -1.42
CA ARG A 173 16.03 -15.12 -1.08
C ARG A 173 17.23 -14.25 -0.74
N GLN A 174 17.36 -13.10 -1.41
CA GLN A 174 18.41 -12.14 -1.10
C GLN A 174 18.11 -11.38 0.20
N ARG A 175 16.86 -10.96 0.45
CA ARG A 175 16.47 -10.32 1.72
C ARG A 175 16.70 -11.19 2.93
N VAL A 176 16.43 -12.50 2.85
CA VAL A 176 16.73 -13.43 3.94
C VAL A 176 18.23 -13.36 4.32
N ARG A 177 19.13 -13.37 3.33
CA ARG A 177 20.57 -13.28 3.57
C ARG A 177 20.99 -11.95 4.18
N GLU A 178 20.37 -10.85 3.74
CA GLU A 178 20.66 -9.52 4.28
C GLU A 178 20.16 -9.36 5.72
N CYS A 179 18.97 -9.87 6.02
CA CYS A 179 18.45 -9.91 7.39
C CYS A 179 19.35 -10.75 8.30
N ASP A 180 19.73 -11.95 7.87
CA ASP A 180 20.63 -12.83 8.62
C ASP A 180 22.01 -12.17 8.86
N ALA A 181 22.57 -11.50 7.85
CA ALA A 181 23.86 -10.79 7.96
C ALA A 181 23.83 -9.59 8.93
N LEU A 182 22.65 -8.99 9.13
CA LEU A 182 22.44 -7.87 10.05
C LEU A 182 21.93 -8.29 11.43
N GLU A 183 21.77 -9.60 11.64
CA GLU A 183 21.20 -10.22 12.83
C GLU A 183 19.72 -9.83 13.07
N GLU A 184 19.00 -9.44 12.01
CA GLU A 184 17.56 -9.14 12.01
C GLU A 184 16.74 -10.44 11.91
N TYR A 185 16.99 -11.40 12.81
CA TYR A 185 16.48 -12.77 12.66
C TYR A 185 14.96 -12.87 12.64
N ALA A 186 14.26 -12.08 13.46
CA ALA A 186 12.80 -12.08 13.47
C ALA A 186 12.22 -11.59 12.12
N MET A 187 12.89 -10.61 11.49
CA MET A 187 12.53 -10.15 10.15
C MET A 187 12.82 -11.24 9.12
N ALA A 188 13.95 -11.95 9.23
CA ALA A 188 14.27 -13.06 8.35
C ALA A 188 13.20 -14.17 8.38
N GLU A 189 12.63 -14.48 9.55
CA GLU A 189 11.51 -15.44 9.67
C GLU A 189 10.25 -14.94 8.94
N GLU A 190 9.88 -13.67 9.11
CA GLU A 190 8.73 -13.07 8.40
C GLU A 190 8.92 -13.15 6.87
N ILE A 191 10.11 -12.81 6.38
CA ILE A 191 10.44 -12.88 4.95
C ILE A 191 10.43 -14.32 4.43
N ARG A 192 10.83 -15.31 5.24
CA ARG A 192 10.77 -16.73 4.83
C ARG A 192 9.35 -17.22 4.68
N GLU A 193 8.41 -16.73 5.49
CA GLU A 193 6.99 -17.07 5.34
C GLU A 193 6.41 -16.48 4.05
N ILE A 194 6.69 -15.20 3.76
CA ILE A 194 6.30 -14.58 2.49
C ILE A 194 6.89 -15.36 1.32
N LEU A 195 8.21 -15.63 1.34
CA LEU A 195 8.91 -16.41 0.32
C LEU A 195 8.26 -17.79 0.08
N ARG A 196 7.74 -18.45 1.12
CA ARG A 196 7.05 -19.73 1.00
C ARG A 196 5.74 -19.56 0.20
N GLN A 197 4.97 -18.51 0.48
CA GLN A 197 3.73 -18.21 -0.25
C GLN A 197 4.01 -17.84 -1.71
N GLU A 198 5.04 -17.02 -2.00
CA GLU A 198 5.39 -16.70 -3.40
C GLU A 198 5.80 -17.95 -4.21
N GLN A 199 6.44 -18.92 -3.55
CA GLN A 199 6.76 -20.18 -4.20
C GLN A 199 5.50 -20.99 -4.54
N GLU A 200 4.45 -20.90 -3.72
CA GLU A 200 3.15 -21.50 -4.00
C GLU A 200 2.46 -20.77 -5.16
N HIS A 201 2.46 -19.44 -5.18
CA HIS A 201 1.92 -18.62 -6.27
C HIS A 201 2.56 -18.98 -7.62
N ALA A 202 3.90 -19.09 -7.65
CA ALA A 202 4.63 -19.49 -8.85
C ALA A 202 4.25 -20.90 -9.34
N ILE A 203 3.99 -21.85 -8.43
CA ILE A 203 3.54 -23.21 -8.78
C ILE A 203 2.15 -23.16 -9.41
N ASP A 204 1.21 -22.41 -8.83
CA ASP A 204 -0.15 -22.29 -9.34
C ASP A 204 -0.18 -21.69 -10.75
N LEU A 205 0.59 -20.62 -10.96
CA LEU A 205 0.73 -19.95 -12.26
C LEU A 205 1.38 -20.87 -13.31
N ALA A 206 2.48 -21.55 -12.97
CA ALA A 206 3.14 -22.50 -13.87
C ALA A 206 2.21 -23.67 -14.23
N THR A 207 1.45 -24.17 -13.25
CA THR A 207 0.46 -25.23 -13.44
C THR A 207 -0.65 -24.77 -14.40
N ALA A 208 -1.17 -23.55 -14.22
CA ALA A 208 -2.18 -22.98 -15.12
C ALA A 208 -1.65 -22.77 -16.55
N LEU A 209 -0.35 -22.49 -16.70
CA LEU A 209 0.32 -22.39 -18.00
C LEU A 209 0.64 -23.75 -18.62
N GLY A 210 0.62 -24.83 -17.84
CA GLY A 210 0.96 -26.18 -18.27
C GLY A 210 2.46 -26.41 -18.43
N GLU A 211 3.27 -25.84 -17.53
CA GLU A 211 4.73 -25.90 -17.56
C GLU A 211 5.35 -26.07 -16.17
N ASP A 212 6.66 -26.31 -16.12
CA ASP A 212 7.42 -26.36 -14.88
C ASP A 212 7.73 -24.95 -14.36
N VAL A 213 7.82 -24.79 -13.04
CA VAL A 213 8.29 -23.55 -12.41
C VAL A 213 9.70 -23.22 -12.92
N PRO A 214 9.95 -21.99 -13.41
CA PRO A 214 11.28 -21.60 -13.88
C PRO A 214 12.36 -21.76 -12.81
N ALA A 215 13.59 -22.01 -13.22
CA ALA A 215 14.72 -22.07 -12.29
C ALA A 215 15.00 -20.68 -11.68
N ILE A 216 15.11 -20.61 -10.36
CA ILE A 216 15.24 -19.37 -9.56
C ILE A 216 16.61 -19.29 -8.90
#